data_AF-A0A5N9HE89-F1
#
_entry.id   AF-A0A5N9HE89-F1
#
_cell.length_a   1.000
_cell.length_b   1.000
_cell.length_c   1.000
_cell.angle_alpha   90.00
_cell.angle_beta   90.00
_cell.angle_gamma   90.00
#
_symmetry.space_group_name_H-M   'P 1'
#
loop_
_entity.id
_entity.type
_entity.pdbx_description
1 polymer ?
#
loop_
_entity_poly.entity_id
_entity_poly.type
_entity_poly.pdbx_seq_one_letter_code
_entity_poly.pdbx_strand_id
1 'polypeptide(L)'
;MTRCYFFDSDRLTGDCAILIEDLSKGRLGNSFAGMSKADAETAARPLAVFHAKWWGRTNLERARWLPATIDRAAIQAERFIPSGRTYLEKHGEQVDDEFRGSHVTLIDWPSAARAKGVTDFSCLTIHGLTVNMRRTIETNLLRLYHNTLGSEGGTGYSIEQCQADYRSGFLYPFYFKVMVLAFMDLNDEEGRIMAHMQIERISAAIRDHNLVGLLRAI
;
A
#
# COMPACT_ATOMS: atom_id res chain seq x y z
N MET A 1 -14.09 -1.35 11.40
CA MET A 1 -12.87 -1.95 11.97
C MET A 1 -13.30 -3.17 12.73
N THR A 2 -12.58 -4.28 12.58
CA THR A 2 -12.79 -5.53 13.30
C THR A 2 -12.75 -5.30 14.81
N ARG A 3 -13.62 -5.98 15.56
CA ARG A 3 -13.51 -6.03 17.02
C ARG A 3 -12.31 -6.90 17.43
N CYS A 4 -11.47 -6.38 18.33
CA CYS A 4 -10.49 -7.18 19.05
C CYS A 4 -11.11 -7.68 20.36
N TYR A 5 -10.88 -8.94 20.71
CA TYR A 5 -11.34 -9.58 21.95
C TYR A 5 -10.18 -9.85 22.92
N PHE A 6 -8.99 -10.15 22.40
CA PHE A 6 -7.79 -10.41 23.20
C PHE A 6 -6.54 -10.02 22.41
N PHE A 7 -5.52 -9.52 23.12
CA PHE A 7 -4.17 -9.30 22.62
C PHE A 7 -3.19 -9.58 23.77
N ASP A 8 -2.13 -10.34 23.51
CA ASP A 8 -1.00 -10.51 24.42
C ASP A 8 0.30 -10.78 23.64
N SER A 9 1.44 -10.53 24.27
CA SER A 9 2.76 -10.66 23.64
C SER A 9 3.88 -10.93 24.66
N ASP A 10 4.68 -11.98 24.45
CA ASP A 10 5.90 -12.21 25.21
C ASP A 10 7.04 -11.34 24.66
N ARG A 11 7.68 -10.56 25.53
CA ARG A 11 8.77 -9.63 25.17
C ARG A 11 10.15 -10.29 25.13
N LEU A 12 10.29 -11.52 25.63
CA LEU A 12 11.53 -12.29 25.65
C LEU A 12 11.66 -13.15 24.39
N THR A 13 10.56 -13.77 23.94
CA THR A 13 10.54 -14.57 22.70
C THR A 13 10.14 -13.76 21.47
N GLY A 14 9.29 -12.74 21.65
CA GLY A 14 8.64 -12.00 20.56
C GLY A 14 7.31 -12.61 20.09
N ASP A 15 6.82 -13.67 20.75
CA ASP A 15 5.54 -14.31 20.42
C ASP A 15 4.36 -13.35 20.66
N CYS A 16 3.32 -13.47 19.83
CA CYS A 16 2.16 -12.59 19.83
C CYS A 16 0.88 -13.39 19.57
N ALA A 17 -0.16 -13.16 20.37
CA ALA A 17 -1.47 -13.78 20.24
C ALA A 17 -2.57 -12.71 20.16
N ILE A 18 -3.41 -12.79 19.12
CA ILE A 18 -4.52 -11.85 18.91
C ILE A 18 -5.80 -12.61 18.59
N LEU A 19 -6.88 -12.38 19.35
CA LEU A 19 -8.22 -12.88 19.06
C LEU A 19 -9.08 -11.72 18.54
N ILE A 20 -9.64 -11.88 17.36
CA ILE A 20 -10.47 -10.87 16.69
C ILE A 20 -11.82 -11.45 16.25
N GLU A 21 -12.75 -10.58 15.89
CA GLU A 21 -13.99 -10.91 15.21
C GLU A 21 -13.75 -11.69 13.92
N ASP A 22 -14.55 -12.74 13.73
CA ASP A 22 -14.47 -13.64 12.57
C ASP A 22 -14.81 -12.90 11.27
N LEU A 23 -13.86 -12.90 10.34
CA LEU A 23 -13.97 -12.27 9.03
C LEU A 23 -14.33 -13.26 7.90
N SER A 24 -14.58 -14.54 8.21
CA SER A 24 -14.92 -15.60 7.22
C SER A 24 -16.10 -15.25 6.30
N LYS A 25 -16.97 -14.32 6.73
CA LYS A 25 -18.16 -13.86 6.01
C LYS A 25 -17.87 -12.78 4.95
N GLY A 26 -16.62 -12.30 4.85
CA GLY A 26 -16.15 -11.45 3.76
C GLY A 26 -15.35 -12.25 2.72
N ARG A 27 -15.38 -11.84 1.45
CA ARG A 27 -14.47 -12.37 0.43
C ARG A 27 -13.14 -11.59 0.46
N LEU A 28 -12.03 -12.30 0.53
CA LEU A 28 -10.70 -11.71 0.33
C LEU A 28 -10.59 -11.10 -1.07
N GLY A 29 -9.87 -9.98 -1.19
CA GLY A 29 -9.46 -9.46 -2.49
C GLY A 29 -8.51 -10.44 -3.17
N ASN A 30 -8.72 -10.72 -4.47
CA ASN A 30 -7.76 -11.49 -5.24
C ASN A 30 -6.57 -10.59 -5.62
N SER A 31 -5.43 -10.76 -4.94
CA SER A 31 -4.21 -9.99 -5.23
C SER A 31 -3.70 -10.20 -6.66
N PHE A 32 -3.95 -11.37 -7.27
CA PHE A 32 -3.59 -11.69 -8.65
C PHE A 32 -4.43 -10.87 -9.63
N ALA A 33 -5.75 -11.07 -9.66
CA ALA A 33 -6.65 -10.31 -10.54
C ALA A 33 -6.74 -8.80 -10.21
N GLY A 34 -6.38 -8.42 -8.99
CA GLY A 34 -6.58 -7.09 -8.48
C GLY A 34 -8.05 -6.78 -8.14
N MET A 35 -8.28 -5.54 -7.74
CA MET A 35 -9.58 -5.01 -7.35
C MET A 35 -10.35 -4.47 -8.56
N SER A 36 -11.67 -4.71 -8.58
CA SER A 36 -12.55 -3.93 -9.45
C SER A 36 -12.61 -2.46 -9.00
N LYS A 37 -13.06 -1.57 -9.87
CA LYS A 37 -13.37 -0.17 -9.51
C LYS A 37 -14.26 -0.08 -8.26
N ALA A 38 -15.26 -0.97 -8.14
CA ALA A 38 -16.19 -0.98 -7.00
C ALA A 38 -15.52 -1.43 -5.69
N ASP A 39 -14.68 -2.47 -5.74
CA ASP A 39 -13.86 -2.90 -4.59
C ASP A 39 -12.94 -1.74 -4.16
N ALA A 40 -12.28 -1.07 -5.11
CA ALA A 40 -11.35 0.03 -4.85
C ALA A 40 -12.03 1.27 -4.25
N GLU A 41 -13.19 1.69 -4.76
CA GLU A 41 -14.00 2.78 -4.17
C GLU A 41 -14.54 2.40 -2.78
N THR A 42 -14.80 1.11 -2.54
CA THR A 42 -15.23 0.57 -1.25
C THR A 42 -14.08 0.46 -0.24
N ALA A 43 -12.83 0.28 -0.69
CA ALA A 43 -11.64 0.34 0.14
C ALA A 43 -11.21 1.79 0.46
N ALA A 44 -11.29 2.69 -0.52
CA ALA A 44 -10.80 4.06 -0.40
C ALA A 44 -11.56 4.91 0.64
N ARG A 45 -12.89 4.73 0.77
CA ARG A 45 -13.71 5.52 1.71
C ARG A 45 -13.42 5.16 3.18
N PRO A 46 -13.46 3.89 3.63
CA PRO A 46 -13.10 3.53 5.00
C PRO A 46 -11.64 3.87 5.34
N LEU A 47 -10.73 3.79 4.37
CA LEU A 47 -9.33 4.19 4.54
C LEU A 47 -9.19 5.70 4.80
N ALA A 48 -9.92 6.54 4.06
CA ALA A 48 -9.97 7.99 4.31
C ALA A 48 -10.62 8.33 5.67
N VAL A 49 -11.76 7.71 6.00
CA VAL A 49 -12.44 7.84 7.31
C VAL A 49 -11.55 7.36 8.46
N PHE A 50 -10.70 6.36 8.22
CA PHE A 50 -9.68 5.92 9.16
C PHE A 50 -8.63 7.03 9.34
N HIS A 51 -7.92 7.44 8.29
CA HIS A 51 -6.86 8.46 8.41
C HIS A 51 -7.33 9.80 8.99
N ALA A 52 -8.56 10.23 8.69
CA ALA A 52 -9.16 11.47 9.22
C ALA A 52 -9.15 11.58 10.75
N LYS A 53 -9.15 10.45 11.47
CA LYS A 53 -9.13 10.40 12.95
C LYS A 53 -7.79 10.85 13.53
N TRP A 54 -6.70 10.66 12.80
CA TRP A 54 -5.33 10.97 13.22
C TRP A 54 -4.71 12.16 12.48
N TRP A 55 -5.27 12.54 11.32
CA TRP A 55 -4.71 13.59 10.46
C TRP A 55 -4.64 14.95 11.18
N GLY A 56 -3.42 15.45 11.40
CA GLY A 56 -3.16 16.67 12.18
C GLY A 56 -3.46 16.57 13.69
N ARG A 57 -3.84 15.38 14.19
CA ARG A 57 -4.30 15.16 15.57
C ARG A 57 -3.35 14.26 16.39
N THR A 58 -2.42 13.57 15.75
CA THR A 58 -1.44 12.68 16.41
C THR A 58 -0.45 13.45 17.30
N ASN A 59 -0.47 13.15 18.60
CA ASN A 59 0.57 13.59 19.54
C ASN A 59 1.88 12.83 19.25
N LEU A 60 2.82 13.49 18.56
CA LEU A 60 4.07 12.87 18.10
C LEU A 60 5.00 12.40 19.23
N GLU A 61 4.92 13.03 20.41
CA GLU A 61 5.68 12.66 21.61
C GLU A 61 5.21 11.31 22.17
N ARG A 62 3.90 11.14 22.37
CA ARG A 62 3.31 9.86 22.78
C ARG A 62 3.42 8.78 21.70
N ALA A 63 3.58 9.17 20.44
CA ALA A 63 3.78 8.28 19.31
C ALA A 63 5.26 8.02 18.97
N ARG A 64 6.24 8.42 19.82
CA ARG A 64 7.68 8.20 19.58
C ARG A 64 8.05 6.74 19.31
N TRP A 65 7.31 5.78 19.87
CA TRP A 65 7.52 4.34 19.69
C TRP A 65 7.17 3.81 18.30
N LEU A 66 6.32 4.52 17.53
CA LEU A 66 6.03 4.18 16.14
C LEU A 66 7.19 4.66 15.24
N PRO A 67 7.68 3.84 14.29
CA PRO A 67 8.67 4.29 13.30
C PRO A 67 8.19 5.54 12.54
N ALA A 68 9.12 6.40 12.11
CA ALA A 68 8.83 7.58 11.28
C ALA A 68 9.30 7.34 9.84
N THR A 69 8.50 7.71 8.84
CA THR A 69 8.76 7.33 7.43
C THR A 69 10.01 7.94 6.78
N ILE A 70 10.61 8.98 7.36
CA ILE A 70 11.73 9.72 6.76
C ILE A 70 13.11 9.12 7.12
N ASP A 71 13.21 8.31 8.18
CA ASP A 71 14.44 7.58 8.55
C ASP A 71 14.68 6.34 7.68
N ARG A 72 14.55 6.54 6.36
CA ARG A 72 14.71 5.53 5.31
C ARG A 72 15.42 6.07 4.06
N ALA A 73 15.87 7.33 4.02
CA ALA A 73 16.60 7.84 2.85
C ALA A 73 17.91 7.04 2.59
N ALA A 74 18.67 6.74 3.65
CA ALA A 74 19.85 5.86 3.56
C ALA A 74 19.48 4.43 3.10
N ILE A 75 18.43 3.85 3.71
CA ILE A 75 17.93 2.49 3.40
C ILE A 75 17.42 2.40 1.94
N GLN A 76 16.85 3.49 1.41
CA GLN A 76 16.40 3.61 0.01
C GLN A 76 17.56 3.69 -0.98
N ALA A 77 18.75 4.18 -0.60
CA ALA A 77 19.91 4.17 -1.49
C ALA A 77 20.57 2.78 -1.52
N GLU A 78 20.91 2.22 -0.35
CA GLU A 78 21.72 1.00 -0.26
C GLU A 78 21.01 -0.26 -0.78
N ARG A 79 19.70 -0.41 -0.50
CA ARG A 79 18.96 -1.66 -0.80
C ARG A 79 18.27 -1.67 -2.17
N PHE A 80 18.04 -0.51 -2.77
CA PHE A 80 17.26 -0.37 -4.01
C PHE A 80 18.07 -0.80 -5.25
N ILE A 81 19.33 -0.36 -5.32
CA ILE A 81 20.19 -0.54 -6.51
C ILE A 81 20.53 -2.02 -6.78
N PRO A 82 20.85 -2.88 -5.79
CA PRO A 82 21.11 -4.30 -6.05
C PRO A 82 19.86 -5.04 -6.55
N SER A 83 18.74 -4.93 -5.83
CA SER A 83 17.52 -5.69 -6.12
C SER A 83 16.85 -5.28 -7.45
N GLY A 84 17.01 -4.01 -7.87
CA GLY A 84 16.52 -3.55 -9.17
C GLY A 84 17.21 -4.18 -10.38
N ARG A 85 18.39 -4.80 -10.21
CA ARG A 85 19.09 -5.51 -11.30
C ARG A 85 18.51 -6.91 -11.51
N THR A 86 18.47 -7.71 -10.44
CA THR A 86 17.94 -9.10 -10.44
C THR A 86 16.48 -9.20 -10.88
N TYR A 87 15.73 -8.10 -10.75
CA TYR A 87 14.37 -7.92 -11.25
C TYR A 87 14.29 -7.97 -12.79
N LEU A 88 15.17 -7.22 -13.47
CA LEU A 88 15.14 -7.06 -14.94
C LEU A 88 15.63 -8.30 -15.69
N GLU A 89 16.47 -9.11 -15.03
CA GLU A 89 17.08 -10.33 -15.58
C GLU A 89 16.10 -11.50 -15.74
N LYS A 90 14.88 -11.43 -15.17
CA LYS A 90 14.05 -12.62 -14.90
C LYS A 90 12.61 -12.66 -15.45
N HIS A 91 11.96 -11.52 -15.73
CA HIS A 91 10.48 -11.46 -15.74
C HIS A 91 9.86 -10.63 -16.89
N GLY A 92 10.16 -10.98 -18.15
CA GLY A 92 9.91 -10.10 -19.31
C GLY A 92 8.49 -9.97 -19.89
N GLU A 93 7.63 -11.01 -19.86
CA GLU A 93 6.55 -11.14 -20.87
C GLU A 93 5.06 -11.30 -20.42
N GLN A 94 4.59 -12.47 -19.94
CA GLN A 94 3.15 -12.87 -20.06
C GLN A 94 2.26 -12.75 -18.79
N VAL A 95 0.99 -12.31 -18.98
CA VAL A 95 -0.17 -12.46 -18.04
C VAL A 95 -1.51 -12.38 -18.81
N ASP A 96 -2.61 -12.98 -18.30
CA ASP A 96 -3.98 -12.41 -18.34
C ASP A 96 -4.93 -13.01 -17.24
N ASP A 97 -6.15 -12.46 -17.07
CA ASP A 97 -6.95 -12.35 -15.79
C ASP A 97 -8.32 -13.12 -15.69
N GLU A 98 -9.26 -13.01 -14.71
CA GLU A 98 -9.50 -12.16 -13.49
C GLU A 98 -9.79 -12.99 -12.18
N PHE A 99 -10.71 -12.78 -11.18
CA PHE A 99 -12.05 -12.11 -11.01
C PHE A 99 -12.32 -11.50 -9.57
N ARG A 100 -13.59 -11.16 -9.20
CA ARG A 100 -14.01 -9.98 -8.37
C ARG A 100 -15.03 -10.21 -7.21
N GLY A 101 -15.17 -9.26 -6.27
CA GLY A 101 -16.44 -8.87 -5.57
C GLY A 101 -16.70 -9.07 -4.03
N SER A 102 -16.54 -8.03 -3.17
CA SER A 102 -17.22 -7.86 -1.82
C SER A 102 -16.87 -6.55 -1.06
N HIS A 103 -17.47 -6.33 0.12
CA HIS A 103 -17.06 -5.34 1.14
C HIS A 103 -15.63 -5.54 1.69
N VAL A 104 -15.08 -4.51 2.38
CA VAL A 104 -13.67 -4.39 2.78
C VAL A 104 -13.49 -4.11 4.29
N THR A 105 -12.52 -4.78 4.91
CA THR A 105 -12.11 -4.62 6.32
C THR A 105 -10.59 -4.44 6.40
N LEU A 106 -10.12 -3.45 7.18
CA LEU A 106 -8.68 -3.21 7.40
C LEU A 106 -8.15 -4.06 8.57
N ILE A 107 -7.08 -4.81 8.32
CA ILE A 107 -6.34 -5.70 9.23
C ILE A 107 -4.83 -5.59 8.95
N ASP A 108 -4.02 -6.43 9.59
CA ASP A 108 -2.55 -6.52 9.42
C ASP A 108 -1.79 -5.22 9.75
N TRP A 109 -1.71 -4.93 11.05
CA TRP A 109 -1.08 -3.72 11.60
C TRP A 109 0.38 -3.82 12.11
N PRO A 110 1.16 -4.92 11.99
CA PRO A 110 2.50 -5.00 12.60
C PRO A 110 3.53 -4.05 11.95
N SER A 111 3.25 -3.54 10.75
CA SER A 111 4.07 -2.54 10.05
C SER A 111 3.56 -1.09 10.24
N ALA A 112 2.64 -0.83 11.18
CA ALA A 112 2.10 0.51 11.41
C ALA A 112 3.19 1.56 11.75
N ALA A 113 3.12 2.73 11.13
CA ALA A 113 4.14 3.78 11.25
C ALA A 113 3.53 5.20 11.24
N ARG A 114 4.31 6.19 11.68
CA ARG A 114 4.01 7.61 11.52
C ARG A 114 4.31 8.02 10.08
N ALA A 115 3.26 8.05 9.26
CA ALA A 115 3.28 8.40 7.84
C ALA A 115 2.22 9.47 7.50
N LYS A 116 2.24 9.97 6.26
CA LYS A 116 1.04 10.57 5.65
C LYS A 116 0.15 9.43 5.18
N GLY A 117 -1.10 9.34 5.64
CA GLY A 117 -1.99 8.21 5.28
C GLY A 117 -2.28 8.03 3.78
N VAL A 118 -1.97 9.04 2.95
CA VAL A 118 -2.01 8.87 1.49
C VAL A 118 -0.97 7.84 0.99
N THR A 119 0.09 7.53 1.74
CA THR A 119 1.03 6.43 1.46
C THR A 119 0.35 5.06 1.48
N ASP A 120 -0.61 4.84 2.38
CA ASP A 120 -1.37 3.58 2.42
C ASP A 120 -2.37 3.52 1.25
N PHE A 121 -2.88 4.67 0.81
CA PHE A 121 -3.64 4.78 -0.44
C PHE A 121 -2.76 4.53 -1.69
N SER A 122 -1.51 5.01 -1.71
CA SER A 122 -0.50 4.66 -2.74
C SER A 122 -0.16 3.17 -2.77
N CYS A 123 -0.20 2.50 -1.62
CA CYS A 123 -0.03 1.05 -1.50
C CYS A 123 -1.24 0.30 -2.10
N LEU A 124 -2.45 0.70 -1.68
CA LEU A 124 -3.73 0.17 -2.18
C LEU A 124 -3.84 0.25 -3.71
N THR A 125 -3.43 1.37 -4.31
CA THR A 125 -3.55 1.56 -5.77
C THR A 125 -2.45 0.90 -6.60
N ILE A 126 -1.21 0.74 -6.10
CA ILE A 126 -0.19 -0.02 -6.85
C ILE A 126 -0.41 -1.53 -6.73
N HIS A 127 -0.48 -2.07 -5.51
CA HIS A 127 -0.49 -3.54 -5.36
C HIS A 127 -1.86 -4.15 -5.69
N GLY A 128 -2.94 -3.39 -5.48
CA GLY A 128 -4.32 -3.84 -5.59
C GLY A 128 -5.06 -3.48 -6.88
N LEU A 129 -4.47 -2.77 -7.86
CA LEU A 129 -5.12 -2.49 -9.15
C LEU A 129 -4.25 -2.98 -10.33
N THR A 130 -4.88 -3.55 -11.35
CA THR A 130 -4.22 -3.75 -12.66
C THR A 130 -3.84 -2.40 -13.26
N VAL A 131 -2.82 -2.38 -14.12
CA VAL A 131 -2.30 -1.14 -14.72
C VAL A 131 -3.39 -0.36 -15.45
N ASN A 132 -4.22 -1.05 -16.23
CA ASN A 132 -5.31 -0.45 -16.99
C ASN A 132 -6.44 0.06 -16.08
N MET A 133 -6.76 -0.64 -14.99
CA MET A 133 -7.74 -0.17 -14.01
C MET A 133 -7.23 1.07 -13.28
N ARG A 134 -5.97 1.06 -12.81
CA ARG A 134 -5.35 2.22 -12.13
C ARG A 134 -5.39 3.45 -13.05
N ARG A 135 -4.87 3.36 -14.28
CA ARG A 135 -4.90 4.46 -15.26
C ARG A 135 -6.30 5.02 -15.53
N THR A 136 -7.32 4.16 -15.49
CA THR A 136 -8.73 4.55 -15.71
C THR A 136 -9.35 5.28 -14.52
N ILE A 137 -9.03 4.89 -13.27
CA ILE A 137 -9.77 5.35 -12.08
C ILE A 137 -8.98 6.25 -11.12
N GLU A 138 -7.65 6.21 -11.15
CA GLU A 138 -6.73 6.78 -10.14
C GLU A 138 -7.04 8.25 -9.78
N THR A 139 -7.18 9.14 -10.76
CA THR A 139 -7.46 10.56 -10.53
C THR A 139 -8.79 10.78 -9.80
N ASN A 140 -9.81 9.96 -10.09
CA ASN A 140 -11.13 10.05 -9.47
C ASN A 140 -11.15 9.37 -8.10
N LEU A 141 -10.42 8.25 -7.95
CA LEU A 141 -10.28 7.52 -6.70
C LEU A 141 -9.49 8.32 -5.65
N LEU A 142 -8.42 9.01 -6.07
CA LEU A 142 -7.65 9.93 -5.23
C LEU A 142 -8.48 11.15 -4.81
N ARG A 143 -9.31 11.69 -5.73
CA ARG A 143 -10.26 12.76 -5.41
C ARG A 143 -11.33 12.30 -4.42
N LEU A 144 -11.84 11.06 -4.57
CA LEU A 144 -12.76 10.46 -3.61
C LEU A 144 -12.11 10.31 -2.22
N TYR A 145 -10.89 9.78 -2.16
CA TYR A 145 -10.10 9.67 -0.92
C TYR A 145 -9.90 11.05 -0.27
N HIS A 146 -9.45 12.04 -1.04
CA HIS A 146 -9.21 13.42 -0.57
C HIS A 146 -10.48 14.10 -0.06
N ASN A 147 -11.58 14.07 -0.82
CA ASN A 147 -12.86 14.64 -0.40
C ASN A 147 -13.36 14.01 0.92
N THR A 148 -13.26 12.68 1.05
CA THR A 148 -13.68 11.95 2.26
C THR A 148 -12.79 12.26 3.45
N LEU A 149 -11.47 12.38 3.24
CA LEU A 149 -10.51 12.80 4.27
C LEU A 149 -10.81 14.23 4.75
N GLY A 150 -11.17 15.13 3.83
CA GLY A 150 -11.55 16.50 4.11
C GLY A 150 -12.83 16.62 4.94
N SER A 151 -13.90 15.91 4.57
CA SER A 151 -15.20 15.97 5.25
C SER A 151 -15.16 15.43 6.68
N GLU A 152 -14.40 14.37 6.93
CA GLU A 152 -14.25 13.73 8.25
C GLU A 152 -13.16 14.40 9.11
N GLY A 153 -12.10 14.88 8.47
CA GLY A 153 -10.89 15.37 9.12
C GLY A 153 -10.88 16.88 9.37
N GLY A 154 -11.62 17.67 8.61
CA GLY A 154 -11.56 19.14 8.66
C GLY A 154 -10.21 19.70 8.23
N THR A 155 -9.54 19.03 7.28
CA THR A 155 -8.12 19.26 6.98
C THR A 155 -7.90 20.40 5.98
N GLY A 156 -7.01 21.34 6.30
CA GLY A 156 -6.47 22.32 5.33
C GLY A 156 -5.48 21.72 4.31
N TYR A 157 -5.66 20.45 3.95
CA TYR A 157 -4.82 19.67 3.05
C TYR A 157 -5.37 19.77 1.63
N SER A 158 -4.63 20.36 0.71
CA SER A 158 -5.13 20.63 -0.65
C SER A 158 -5.09 19.38 -1.54
N ILE A 159 -5.84 19.39 -2.65
CA ILE A 159 -5.83 18.26 -3.60
C ILE A 159 -4.48 18.16 -4.32
N GLU A 160 -3.80 19.28 -4.54
CA GLU A 160 -2.46 19.37 -5.12
C GLU A 160 -1.41 18.78 -4.16
N GLN A 161 -1.50 19.09 -2.86
CA GLN A 161 -0.69 18.46 -1.82
C GLN A 161 -0.95 16.95 -1.77
N CYS A 162 -2.22 16.54 -1.83
CA CYS A 162 -2.62 15.14 -1.87
C CYS A 162 -2.05 14.40 -3.10
N GLN A 163 -2.01 15.04 -4.28
CA GLN A 163 -1.41 14.49 -5.50
C GLN A 163 0.12 14.40 -5.43
N ALA A 164 0.80 15.42 -4.89
CA ALA A 164 2.25 15.40 -4.70
C ALA A 164 2.67 14.31 -3.69
N ASP A 165 1.94 14.20 -2.58
CA ASP A 165 2.18 13.22 -1.53
C ASP A 165 1.80 11.80 -1.96
N TYR A 166 0.74 11.61 -2.75
CA TYR A 166 0.41 10.34 -3.38
C TYR A 166 1.54 9.82 -4.28
N ARG A 167 2.14 10.72 -5.07
CA ARG A 167 3.27 10.40 -5.94
C ARG A 167 4.55 10.04 -5.17
N SER A 168 4.86 10.77 -4.09
CA SER A 168 6.00 10.42 -3.23
C SER A 168 5.75 9.15 -2.41
N GLY A 169 4.50 8.92 -2.00
CA GLY A 169 4.05 7.76 -1.25
C GLY A 169 4.34 6.42 -1.94
N PHE A 170 4.38 6.39 -3.28
CA PHE A 170 4.71 5.19 -4.07
C PHE A 170 6.13 4.61 -3.83
N LEU A 171 7.06 5.39 -3.29
CA LEU A 171 8.41 4.89 -2.97
C LEU A 171 8.38 3.78 -1.90
N TYR A 172 7.41 3.82 -0.97
CA TYR A 172 7.22 2.79 0.04
C TYR A 172 6.71 1.44 -0.52
N PRO A 173 5.58 1.35 -1.24
CA PRO A 173 5.12 0.10 -1.84
C PRO A 173 6.06 -0.42 -2.94
N PHE A 174 6.88 0.44 -3.57
CA PHE A 174 8.00 -0.02 -4.39
C PHE A 174 9.02 -0.80 -3.54
N TYR A 175 9.63 -0.13 -2.55
CA TYR A 175 10.64 -0.73 -1.67
C TYR A 175 10.13 -2.03 -1.02
N PHE A 176 8.92 -2.00 -0.49
CA PHE A 176 8.31 -3.15 0.18
C PHE A 176 8.13 -4.33 -0.78
N LYS A 177 7.63 -4.10 -2.00
CA LYS A 177 7.43 -5.20 -2.95
C LYS A 177 8.74 -5.73 -3.51
N VAL A 178 9.73 -4.87 -3.79
CA VAL A 178 11.07 -5.31 -4.21
C VAL A 178 11.72 -6.19 -3.16
N MET A 179 11.55 -5.87 -1.87
CA MET A 179 11.99 -6.72 -0.77
C MET A 179 11.25 -8.07 -0.75
N VAL A 180 9.91 -8.07 -0.84
CA VAL A 180 9.09 -9.30 -0.88
C VAL A 180 9.46 -10.20 -2.07
N LEU A 181 9.61 -9.63 -3.27
CA LEU A 181 9.96 -10.36 -4.50
C LEU A 181 11.39 -10.94 -4.46
N ALA A 182 12.31 -10.33 -3.72
CA ALA A 182 13.67 -10.83 -3.56
C ALA A 182 13.76 -12.12 -2.69
N PHE A 183 12.72 -12.39 -1.87
CA PHE A 183 12.64 -13.57 -1.00
C PHE A 183 11.47 -14.51 -1.36
N MET A 184 10.75 -14.23 -2.45
CA MET A 184 9.68 -15.08 -2.97
C MET A 184 10.27 -16.35 -3.61
N ASP A 185 9.70 -17.52 -3.33
CA ASP A 185 10.04 -18.71 -4.09
C ASP A 185 9.45 -18.59 -5.51
N LEU A 186 10.30 -18.81 -6.50
CA LEU A 186 9.98 -18.74 -7.94
C LEU A 186 10.11 -20.11 -8.62
N ASN A 187 10.42 -21.16 -7.85
CA ASN A 187 10.30 -22.55 -8.29
C ASN A 187 8.84 -23.01 -8.30
N ASP A 188 8.02 -22.44 -7.40
CA ASP A 188 6.56 -22.52 -7.43
C ASP A 188 5.93 -21.70 -8.57
N GLU A 189 4.75 -22.12 -9.04
CA GLU A 189 4.02 -21.48 -10.14
C GLU A 189 3.22 -20.25 -9.69
N GLU A 190 2.52 -20.32 -8.55
CA GLU A 190 1.79 -19.17 -8.01
C GLU A 190 2.76 -18.02 -7.65
N GLY A 191 3.94 -18.36 -7.10
CA GLY A 191 5.04 -17.43 -6.85
C GLY A 191 5.51 -16.70 -8.12
N ARG A 192 5.68 -17.39 -9.25
CA ARG A 192 6.03 -16.75 -10.54
C ARG A 192 4.95 -15.81 -11.05
N ILE A 193 3.68 -16.22 -10.97
CA ILE A 193 2.54 -15.41 -11.44
C ILE A 193 2.37 -14.16 -10.55
N MET A 194 2.45 -14.33 -9.22
CA MET A 194 2.44 -13.24 -8.25
C MET A 194 3.58 -12.25 -8.50
N ALA A 195 4.78 -12.76 -8.81
CA ALA A 195 5.92 -11.92 -9.13
C ALA A 195 5.66 -11.07 -10.39
N HIS A 196 5.32 -11.70 -11.52
CA HIS A 196 5.15 -10.98 -12.80
C HIS A 196 4.08 -9.88 -12.70
N MET A 197 2.91 -10.19 -12.14
CA MET A 197 1.81 -9.22 -12.04
C MET A 197 2.15 -8.03 -11.12
N GLN A 198 2.90 -8.23 -10.03
CA GLN A 198 3.34 -7.13 -9.17
C GLN A 198 4.46 -6.30 -9.83
N ILE A 199 5.32 -6.95 -10.62
CA ILE A 199 6.36 -6.33 -11.47
C ILE A 199 5.74 -5.37 -12.50
N GLU A 200 4.69 -5.83 -13.20
CA GLU A 200 3.97 -5.06 -14.23
C GLU A 200 3.30 -3.80 -13.64
N ARG A 201 2.52 -3.97 -12.56
CA ARG A 201 1.84 -2.90 -11.81
C ARG A 201 2.79 -1.79 -11.35
N ILE A 202 3.91 -2.19 -10.76
CA ILE A 202 4.96 -1.28 -10.29
C ILE A 202 5.65 -0.56 -11.45
N SER A 203 6.05 -1.30 -12.48
CA SER A 203 6.74 -0.75 -13.65
C SER A 203 5.91 0.35 -14.34
N ALA A 204 4.59 0.16 -14.44
CA ALA A 204 3.71 1.19 -14.97
C ALA A 204 3.59 2.40 -14.04
N ALA A 205 3.43 2.22 -12.73
CA ALA A 205 3.33 3.33 -11.78
C ALA A 205 4.60 4.21 -11.77
N ILE A 206 5.80 3.62 -11.89
CA ILE A 206 7.06 4.35 -12.01
C ILE A 206 7.09 5.27 -13.24
N ARG A 207 6.63 4.76 -14.39
CA ARG A 207 6.57 5.50 -15.66
C ARG A 207 5.52 6.60 -15.62
N ASP A 208 4.28 6.22 -15.30
CA ASP A 208 3.11 7.12 -15.35
C ASP A 208 3.26 8.32 -14.40
N HIS A 209 3.90 8.13 -13.24
CA HIS A 209 4.13 9.19 -12.25
C HIS A 209 5.53 9.80 -12.26
N ASN A 210 6.41 9.37 -13.19
CA ASN A 210 7.81 9.77 -13.30
C ASN A 210 8.57 9.70 -11.96
N LEU A 211 8.54 8.54 -11.31
CA LEU A 211 9.15 8.37 -9.98
C LEU A 211 10.69 8.40 -10.01
N VAL A 212 11.30 8.03 -11.14
CA VAL A 212 12.74 8.20 -11.38
C VAL A 212 13.13 9.69 -11.43
N GLY A 213 12.24 10.56 -11.92
CA GLY A 213 12.42 12.01 -11.87
C GLY A 213 12.39 12.55 -10.43
N LEU A 214 11.53 12.01 -9.56
CA LEU A 214 11.49 12.38 -8.14
C LEU A 214 12.77 11.94 -7.41
N LEU A 215 13.24 10.71 -7.65
CA LEU A 215 14.49 10.19 -7.06
C LEU A 215 15.77 10.88 -7.54
N ARG A 216 15.70 11.72 -8.59
CA ARG A 216 16.81 12.56 -9.08
C ARG A 216 16.75 14.01 -8.59
N ALA A 217 15.72 14.36 -7.81
CA ALA A 217 15.47 15.70 -7.28
C ALA A 217 15.61 15.77 -5.75
N ILE A 218 16.24 14.76 -5.16
CA ILE A 218 16.54 14.56 -3.73
C ILE A 218 18.03 14.29 -3.60
#